data_AF-A0A7C2RKF1-F1
#
_entry.id   AF-A0A7C2RKF1-F1
#
_cell.length_a   1.000
_cell.length_b   1.000
_cell.length_c   1.000
_cell.angle_alpha   90.00
_cell.angle_beta   90.00
_cell.angle_gamma   90.00
#
_symmetry.space_group_name_H-M   'P 1'
#
loop_
_entity.id
_entity.type
_entity.pdbx_description
1 polymer ?
#
loop_
_entity_poly.entity_id
_entity_poly.type
_entity_poly.pdbx_seq_one_letter_code
_entity_poly.pdbx_strand_id
1 'polypeptide(L)'
;MPEAAAIPKQPVTDELITQEVLARVGTNPTAFSGADNPSAAWRLMLSDTPGAYPLYRDLEEKDGQISSALETRKEGVLRRERKLVAVSSSAADERRAGFAREVLAAIPNFENILYELLDAAGYGFTAAEILWEQDGSTVFIRDIKARPQELFAFGAPGLPQTGPLQFSSVARSPMLDGRSLPQHKFLVYSFHPRHGNRRGRPL
;
A
#
# COMPACT_ATOMS: atom_id res chain seq x y z
N MET A 1 0.73 -4.54 -25.98
CA MET A 1 1.08 -3.74 -24.79
C MET A 1 -0.18 -3.00 -24.37
N PRO A 2 -0.58 -3.01 -23.09
CA PRO A 2 -1.71 -2.18 -22.68
C PRO A 2 -1.33 -0.73 -22.96
N GLU A 3 -2.22 -0.02 -23.65
CA GLU A 3 -2.12 1.40 -23.94
C GLU A 3 -1.81 2.13 -22.64
N ALA A 4 -0.73 2.93 -22.61
CA ALA A 4 -0.38 3.73 -21.44
C ALA A 4 -1.54 4.69 -21.21
N ALA A 5 -2.39 4.35 -20.25
CA ALA A 5 -3.58 5.13 -19.95
C ALA A 5 -3.18 6.60 -19.73
N ALA A 6 -3.87 7.49 -20.42
CA ALA A 6 -3.55 8.90 -20.42
C ALA A 6 -3.55 9.43 -18.98
N ILE A 7 -2.42 10.02 -18.57
CA ILE A 7 -2.31 10.69 -17.26
C ILE A 7 -3.41 11.75 -17.21
N PRO A 8 -4.33 11.70 -16.23
CA PRO A 8 -5.44 12.64 -16.17
C PRO A 8 -4.91 14.07 -16.05
N LYS A 9 -5.55 15.00 -16.78
CA LYS A 9 -5.14 16.42 -16.80
C LYS A 9 -5.23 17.09 -15.42
N GLN A 10 -6.07 16.56 -14.53
CA GLN A 10 -6.22 17.00 -13.15
C GLN A 10 -6.20 15.78 -12.22
N PRO A 11 -5.50 15.87 -11.07
CA PRO A 11 -5.46 14.78 -10.10
C PRO A 11 -6.82 14.65 -9.40
N VAL A 12 -7.14 13.43 -8.94
CA VAL A 12 -8.26 13.24 -8.02
C VAL A 12 -7.84 13.74 -6.63
N THR A 13 -8.35 14.89 -6.20
CA THR A 13 -8.00 15.54 -4.93
C THR A 13 -8.76 14.95 -3.74
N ASP A 14 -9.95 14.38 -3.96
CA ASP A 14 -10.78 13.80 -2.91
C ASP A 14 -10.08 12.65 -2.19
N GLU A 15 -10.28 12.55 -0.87
CA GLU A 15 -9.89 11.40 -0.06
C GLU A 15 -10.91 10.26 -0.27
N LEU A 16 -10.47 9.17 -0.88
CA LEU A 16 -11.30 8.01 -1.20
C LEU A 16 -11.46 7.08 0.00
N ILE A 17 -10.42 6.94 0.83
CA ILE A 17 -10.47 6.11 2.03
C ILE A 17 -10.82 7.02 3.22
N THR A 18 -12.09 7.39 3.30
CA THR A 18 -12.64 8.22 4.38
C THR A 18 -12.76 7.42 5.69
N GLN A 19 -13.07 8.12 6.78
CA GLN A 19 -13.36 7.47 8.07
C GLN A 19 -14.53 6.48 7.98
N GLU A 20 -15.52 6.72 7.12
CA GLU A 20 -16.63 5.78 6.89
C GLU A 20 -16.13 4.48 6.24
N VAL A 21 -15.18 4.57 5.30
CA VAL A 21 -14.57 3.39 4.67
C VAL A 21 -13.71 2.64 5.68
N LEU A 22 -12.91 3.36 6.48
CA LEU A 22 -12.06 2.78 7.52
C LEU A 22 -12.86 2.07 8.61
N ALA A 23 -14.01 2.61 9.00
CA ALA A 23 -14.89 2.01 10.02
C ALA A 23 -15.39 0.59 9.66
N ARG A 24 -15.27 0.18 8.39
CA ARG A 24 -15.63 -1.16 7.91
C ARG A 24 -14.48 -2.16 8.03
N VAL A 25 -13.26 -1.69 8.28
CA VAL A 25 -12.11 -2.56 8.50
C VAL A 25 -12.09 -2.94 9.98
N GLY A 26 -12.54 -4.17 10.28
CA GLY A 26 -12.45 -4.71 11.62
C GLY A 26 -11.02 -5.05 11.99
N THR A 27 -10.61 -4.73 13.23
CA THR A 27 -9.44 -5.34 13.85
C THR A 27 -9.86 -6.68 14.46
N ASN A 28 -9.10 -7.75 14.19
CA ASN A 28 -9.25 -9.02 14.90
C ASN A 28 -7.99 -9.27 15.74
N PRO A 29 -7.93 -8.74 16.97
CA PRO A 29 -6.75 -8.83 17.85
C PRO A 29 -6.57 -10.24 18.46
N THR A 30 -7.49 -11.15 18.16
CA THR A 30 -7.53 -12.52 18.68
C THR A 30 -7.47 -13.54 17.54
N ALA A 31 -6.78 -13.19 16.44
CA ALA A 31 -6.80 -14.01 15.24
C ALA A 31 -6.29 -15.44 15.49
N PHE A 32 -5.21 -15.63 16.26
CA PHE A 32 -4.80 -16.97 16.69
C PHE A 32 -5.53 -17.49 17.92
N SER A 33 -5.87 -16.64 18.90
CA SER A 33 -6.54 -17.12 20.12
C SER A 33 -7.98 -17.57 19.91
N GLY A 34 -8.61 -17.19 18.78
CA GLY A 34 -9.87 -17.76 18.30
C GLY A 34 -9.70 -18.95 17.33
N ALA A 35 -8.47 -19.38 17.05
CA ALA A 35 -8.16 -20.46 16.11
C ALA A 35 -7.64 -21.70 16.86
N ASP A 36 -8.55 -22.49 17.41
CA ASP A 36 -8.23 -23.74 18.12
C ASP A 36 -7.57 -24.81 17.23
N ASN A 37 -7.52 -24.58 15.91
CA ASN A 37 -6.95 -25.48 14.93
C ASN A 37 -5.81 -24.79 14.14
N PRO A 38 -4.53 -25.08 14.45
CA PRO A 38 -3.39 -24.46 13.76
C PRO A 38 -3.35 -24.80 12.27
N SER A 39 -3.86 -25.97 11.87
CA SER A 39 -3.94 -26.32 10.44
C SER A 39 -4.97 -25.48 9.68
N ALA A 40 -6.02 -24.99 10.35
CA ALA A 40 -6.99 -24.08 9.74
C ALA A 40 -6.40 -22.68 9.56
N ALA A 41 -5.70 -22.15 10.58
CA ALA A 41 -4.98 -20.89 10.47
C ALA A 41 -3.91 -20.94 9.37
N TRP A 42 -3.12 -22.02 9.32
CA TRP A 42 -2.13 -22.23 8.27
C TRP A 42 -2.74 -22.27 6.87
N ARG A 43 -3.85 -22.99 6.69
CA ARG A 43 -4.58 -23.01 5.40
C ARG A 43 -5.10 -21.63 5.01
N LEU A 44 -5.56 -20.84 5.97
CA LEU A 44 -6.00 -19.46 5.71
C LEU A 44 -4.82 -18.58 5.26
N MET A 45 -3.67 -18.69 5.92
CA MET A 45 -2.44 -17.98 5.51
C MET A 45 -1.96 -18.40 4.11
N LEU A 46 -2.06 -19.69 3.77
CA LEU A 46 -1.73 -20.18 2.43
C LEU A 46 -2.73 -19.74 1.35
N SER A 47 -3.97 -19.40 1.75
CA SER A 47 -5.01 -18.98 0.80
C SER A 47 -4.82 -17.56 0.26
N ASP A 48 -3.95 -16.75 0.88
CA ASP A 48 -3.67 -15.35 0.49
C ASP A 48 -4.95 -14.52 0.26
N THR A 49 -5.92 -14.74 1.15
CA THR A 49 -7.19 -14.02 1.19
C THR A 49 -7.15 -12.91 2.25
N PRO A 50 -8.02 -11.89 2.19
CA PRO A 50 -8.05 -10.84 3.20
C PRO A 50 -8.22 -11.33 4.65
N GLY A 51 -8.78 -12.52 4.86
CA GLY A 51 -8.89 -13.15 6.18
C GLY A 51 -7.54 -13.57 6.79
N ALA A 52 -6.46 -13.64 6.01
CA ALA A 52 -5.13 -13.97 6.50
C ALA A 52 -4.43 -12.77 7.16
N TYR A 53 -4.79 -11.53 6.80
CA TYR A 53 -4.07 -10.34 7.29
C TYR A 53 -4.11 -10.16 8.82
N PRO A 54 -5.23 -10.43 9.51
CA PRO A 54 -5.21 -10.43 10.98
C PRO A 54 -4.26 -11.47 11.57
N LEU A 55 -4.06 -12.63 10.92
CA LEU A 55 -3.08 -13.63 11.41
C LEU A 55 -1.65 -13.10 11.26
N TYR A 56 -1.29 -12.45 10.15
CA TYR A 56 0.07 -11.89 10.02
C TYR A 56 0.33 -10.78 11.03
N ARG A 57 -0.66 -9.90 11.28
CA ARG A 57 -0.57 -8.87 12.32
C ARG A 57 -0.43 -9.48 13.71
N ASP A 58 -1.20 -10.51 14.01
CA ASP A 58 -1.15 -11.20 15.31
C ASP A 58 0.21 -11.90 15.51
N LEU A 59 0.83 -12.44 14.45
CA LEU A 59 2.21 -12.95 14.49
C LEU A 59 3.22 -11.84 14.79
N GLU A 60 3.15 -10.71 14.07
CA GLU A 60 4.08 -9.59 14.31
C GLU A 60 3.92 -9.01 15.72
N GLU A 61 2.69 -8.87 16.23
CA GLU A 61 2.44 -8.29 17.54
C GLU A 61 2.84 -9.22 18.70
N LYS A 62 2.64 -10.53 18.56
CA LYS A 62 2.79 -11.48 19.67
C LYS A 62 4.08 -12.31 19.63
N ASP A 63 4.71 -12.48 18.47
CA ASP A 63 5.98 -13.20 18.34
C ASP A 63 7.17 -12.22 18.27
N GLY A 64 7.92 -12.14 19.37
CA GLY A 64 9.05 -11.22 19.48
C GLY A 64 10.19 -11.50 18.49
N GLN A 65 10.37 -12.75 18.01
CA GLN A 65 11.39 -13.05 17.00
C GLN A 65 10.95 -12.53 15.63
N ILE A 66 9.67 -12.71 15.27
CA ILE A 66 9.11 -12.18 14.03
C ILE A 66 9.15 -10.65 14.06
N SER A 67 8.66 -10.01 15.14
CA SER A 67 8.69 -8.56 15.29
C SER A 67 10.10 -7.99 15.14
N SER A 68 11.07 -8.54 15.88
CA SER A 68 12.45 -8.09 15.85
C SER A 68 13.08 -8.24 14.46
N ALA A 69 12.79 -9.34 13.76
CA ALA A 69 13.29 -9.58 12.42
C ALA A 69 12.68 -8.64 11.38
N LEU A 70 11.38 -8.36 11.45
CA LEU A 70 10.70 -7.42 10.56
C LEU A 70 11.19 -5.99 10.79
N GLU A 71 11.28 -5.55 12.04
CA GLU A 71 11.81 -4.23 12.40
C GLU A 71 13.25 -4.03 11.90
N THR A 72 14.12 -5.01 12.13
CA THR A 72 15.51 -4.98 11.63
C THR A 72 15.56 -4.81 10.11
N ARG A 73 14.66 -5.46 9.37
CA ARG A 73 14.58 -5.32 7.90
C ARG A 73 14.10 -3.93 7.50
N LYS A 74 13.06 -3.40 8.15
CA LYS A 74 12.52 -2.06 7.89
C LYS A 74 13.60 -0.99 8.14
N GLU A 75 14.20 -1.01 9.32
CA GLU A 75 15.27 -0.07 9.71
C GLU A 75 16.51 -0.18 8.83
N GLY A 76 16.88 -1.39 8.42
CA GLY A 76 18.01 -1.62 7.51
C GLY A 76 17.84 -0.95 6.14
N VAL A 77 16.59 -0.80 5.67
CA VAL A 77 16.25 -0.07 4.45
C VAL A 77 16.17 1.43 4.71
N LEU A 78 15.48 1.86 5.76
CA LEU A 78 15.25 3.28 6.06
C LEU A 78 16.54 4.05 6.40
N ARG A 79 17.52 3.38 7.02
CA ARG A 79 18.82 3.99 7.34
C ARG A 79 19.66 4.35 6.11
N ARG A 80 19.31 3.86 4.92
CA ARG A 80 20.07 4.14 3.69
C ARG A 80 19.86 5.58 3.23
N GLU A 81 20.94 6.21 2.79
CA GLU A 81 20.89 7.55 2.19
C GLU A 81 20.05 7.51 0.90
N ARG A 82 18.99 8.31 0.85
CA ARG A 82 18.12 8.47 -0.33
C ARG A 82 18.67 9.60 -1.21
N LYS A 83 18.77 9.36 -2.51
CA LYS A 83 19.26 10.35 -3.48
C LYS A 83 18.23 10.55 -4.60
N LEU A 84 17.88 11.81 -4.85
CA LEU A 84 17.12 12.22 -6.02
C LEU A 84 18.04 13.02 -6.94
N VAL A 85 18.37 12.41 -8.07
CA VAL A 85 19.29 12.96 -9.08
C VAL A 85 18.54 13.28 -10.36
N ALA A 86 18.99 14.32 -11.06
CA ALA A 86 18.47 14.65 -12.38
C ALA A 86 18.86 13.55 -13.39
N VAL A 87 18.03 13.34 -14.42
CA VAL A 87 18.30 12.36 -15.48
C VAL A 87 19.49 12.79 -16.35
N SER A 88 19.70 14.11 -16.51
CA SER A 88 20.86 14.68 -17.18
C SER A 88 21.22 16.03 -16.56
N SER A 89 22.35 16.62 -17.00
CA SER A 89 22.79 17.96 -16.62
C SER A 89 22.04 19.09 -17.33
N SER A 90 20.98 18.79 -18.09
CA SER A 90 20.19 19.82 -18.74
C SER A 90 19.50 20.71 -17.70
N ALA A 91 19.43 22.02 -17.96
CA ALA A 91 18.77 22.96 -17.05
C ALA A 91 17.30 22.59 -16.79
N ALA A 92 16.62 21.93 -17.73
CA ALA A 92 15.26 21.45 -17.56
C ALA A 92 15.17 20.25 -16.61
N ASP A 93 16.11 19.31 -16.69
CA ASP A 93 16.13 18.14 -15.79
C ASP A 93 16.51 18.52 -14.37
N GLU A 94 17.47 19.42 -14.21
CA GLU A 94 17.85 19.94 -12.89
C GLU A 94 16.69 20.69 -12.22
N ARG A 95 15.92 21.48 -12.98
CA ARG A 95 14.70 22.11 -12.45
C ARG A 95 13.65 21.09 -12.03
N ARG A 96 13.43 20.04 -12.82
CA ARG A 96 12.48 18.96 -12.48
C ARG A 96 12.91 18.20 -11.23
N ALA A 97 14.21 17.88 -11.11
CA ALA A 97 14.76 17.21 -9.94
C ALA A 97 14.68 18.11 -8.69
N GLY A 98 14.97 19.41 -8.83
CA GLY A 98 14.79 20.41 -7.77
C GLY A 98 13.35 20.43 -7.24
N PHE A 99 12.38 20.57 -8.14
CA PHE A 99 10.96 20.54 -7.78
C PHE A 99 10.56 19.23 -7.08
N ALA A 100 11.01 18.08 -7.57
CA ALA A 100 10.69 16.79 -6.94
C ALA A 100 11.31 16.66 -5.53
N ARG A 101 12.51 17.22 -5.29
CA ARG A 101 13.11 17.27 -3.95
C ARG A 101 12.29 18.12 -3.00
N GLU A 102 11.84 19.30 -3.45
CA GLU A 102 10.99 20.20 -2.66
C GLU A 102 9.66 19.53 -2.31
N VAL A 103 8.99 18.91 -3.28
CA VAL A 103 7.72 18.20 -3.04
C VAL A 103 7.90 17.05 -2.06
N LEU A 104 8.93 16.21 -2.22
CA LEU A 104 9.18 15.08 -1.30
C LEU A 104 9.54 15.55 0.11
N ALA A 105 10.32 16.63 0.23
CA ALA A 105 10.70 17.20 1.52
C ALA A 105 9.50 17.83 2.25
N ALA A 106 8.46 18.25 1.52
CA ALA A 106 7.24 18.82 2.08
C ALA A 106 6.23 17.77 2.56
N ILE A 107 6.40 16.48 2.22
CA ILE A 107 5.48 15.42 2.65
C ILE A 107 5.56 15.25 4.18
N PRO A 108 4.45 15.44 4.92
CA PRO A 108 4.42 15.23 6.36
C PRO A 108 4.78 13.77 6.72
N ASN A 109 5.62 13.59 7.75
CA ASN A 109 5.95 12.27 8.30
C ASN A 109 6.39 11.23 7.24
N PHE A 110 7.10 11.67 6.19
CA PHE A 110 7.44 10.81 5.04
C PHE A 110 8.19 9.52 5.44
N GLU A 111 9.07 9.56 6.45
CA GLU A 111 9.75 8.36 6.94
C GLU A 111 8.79 7.35 7.57
N ASN A 112 7.78 7.79 8.33
CA ASN A 112 6.77 6.92 8.91
C ASN A 112 5.93 6.24 7.82
N ILE A 113 5.58 6.97 6.76
CA ILE A 113 4.88 6.40 5.60
C ILE A 113 5.73 5.32 4.93
N LEU A 114 7.05 5.55 4.78
CA LEU A 114 7.95 4.53 4.24
C LEU A 114 8.06 3.32 5.16
N TYR A 115 8.09 3.52 6.48
CA TYR A 115 8.07 2.45 7.47
C TYR A 115 6.82 1.58 7.31
N GLU A 116 5.62 2.18 7.26
CA GLU A 116 4.35 1.47 7.06
C GLU A 116 4.29 0.78 5.69
N LEU A 117 4.83 1.38 4.62
CA LEU A 117 4.89 0.71 3.32
C LEU A 117 5.75 -0.57 3.38
N LEU A 118 6.80 -0.60 4.18
CA LEU A 118 7.67 -1.77 4.33
C LEU A 118 7.01 -2.94 5.09
N ASP A 119 5.82 -2.74 5.69
CA ASP A 119 4.99 -3.83 6.24
C ASP A 119 4.63 -4.89 5.19
N ALA A 120 4.74 -4.56 3.90
CA ALA A 120 4.56 -5.52 2.81
C ALA A 120 5.43 -6.77 2.97
N ALA A 121 6.58 -6.68 3.65
CA ALA A 121 7.40 -7.86 3.95
C ALA A 121 6.70 -8.86 4.88
N GLY A 122 5.95 -8.39 5.88
CA GLY A 122 5.15 -9.23 6.76
C GLY A 122 3.81 -9.63 6.14
N TYR A 123 3.26 -8.79 5.27
CA TYR A 123 1.84 -8.85 4.88
C TYR A 123 1.58 -9.11 3.39
N GLY A 124 2.64 -9.21 2.59
CA GLY A 124 2.59 -9.42 1.14
C GLY A 124 2.59 -8.11 0.37
N PHE A 125 1.65 -7.20 0.65
CA PHE A 125 1.62 -5.87 0.03
C PHE A 125 1.02 -4.82 0.97
N THR A 126 1.33 -3.56 0.69
CA THR A 126 0.78 -2.38 1.36
C THR A 126 0.23 -1.41 0.33
N ALA A 127 -0.71 -0.57 0.75
CA ALA A 127 -1.26 0.49 -0.06
C ALA A 127 -1.30 1.80 0.74
N ALA A 128 -0.94 2.91 0.11
CA ALA A 128 -1.06 4.23 0.70
C ALA A 128 -1.76 5.16 -0.28
N GLU A 129 -2.70 5.95 0.21
CA GLU A 129 -3.43 6.92 -0.59
C GLU A 129 -2.66 8.25 -0.65
N ILE A 130 -2.50 8.78 -1.85
CA ILE A 130 -1.93 10.11 -2.07
C ILE A 130 -3.05 11.15 -2.01
N LEU A 131 -2.92 12.09 -1.08
CA LEU A 131 -3.81 13.24 -1.00
C LEU A 131 -3.21 14.36 -1.85
N TRP A 132 -3.65 14.41 -3.11
CA TRP A 132 -3.27 15.44 -4.04
C TRP A 132 -3.90 16.78 -3.68
N GLU A 133 -3.15 17.85 -3.90
CA GLU A 133 -3.63 19.22 -3.81
C GLU A 133 -3.14 20.00 -5.04
N GLN A 134 -3.93 20.97 -5.46
CA GLN A 134 -3.65 21.77 -6.64
C GLN A 134 -3.72 23.25 -6.26
N ASP A 135 -2.62 23.97 -6.52
CA ASP A 135 -2.54 25.42 -6.43
C ASP A 135 -2.23 26.00 -7.81
N GLY A 136 -3.23 26.67 -8.41
CA GLY A 136 -3.17 27.13 -9.79
C GLY A 136 -2.88 26.00 -10.78
N SER A 137 -1.74 26.10 -11.48
CA SER A 137 -1.27 25.09 -12.44
C SER A 137 -0.37 24.01 -11.82
N THR A 138 -0.06 24.11 -10.53
CA THR A 138 0.89 23.22 -9.85
C THR A 138 0.14 22.19 -9.02
N VAL A 139 0.53 20.93 -9.16
CA VAL A 139 0.01 19.81 -8.37
C VAL A 139 1.10 19.36 -7.39
N PHE A 140 0.74 19.19 -6.13
CA PHE A 140 1.63 18.72 -5.08
C PHE A 140 0.97 17.66 -4.20
N ILE A 141 1.79 17.02 -3.37
CA ILE A 141 1.34 16.00 -2.41
C ILE A 141 1.11 16.72 -1.08
N ARG A 142 -0.16 16.83 -0.68
CA ARG A 142 -0.52 17.38 0.64
C ARG A 142 -0.14 16.41 1.75
N ASP A 143 -0.44 15.13 1.54
CA ASP A 143 -0.23 14.07 2.52
C ASP A 143 -0.25 12.70 1.82
N ILE A 144 0.31 11.68 2.48
CA ILE A 144 0.19 10.29 2.07
C ILE A 144 -0.25 9.48 3.29
N LYS A 145 -1.37 8.76 3.16
CA LYS A 145 -1.91 7.97 4.27
C LYS A 145 -1.84 6.49 3.94
N ALA A 146 -1.12 5.71 4.73
CA ALA A 146 -1.17 4.25 4.66
C ALA A 146 -2.59 3.77 4.97
N ARG A 147 -3.06 2.77 4.21
CA ARG A 147 -4.44 2.29 4.24
C ARG A 147 -4.46 0.78 4.50
N PRO A 148 -5.46 0.27 5.24
CA PRO A 148 -5.57 -1.16 5.48
C PRO A 148 -5.64 -1.94 4.15
N GLN A 149 -4.72 -2.88 3.97
CA GLN A 149 -4.58 -3.63 2.73
C GLN A 149 -5.80 -4.53 2.42
N GLU A 150 -6.60 -4.87 3.45
CA GLU A 150 -7.89 -5.58 3.36
C GLU A 150 -8.82 -4.88 2.37
N LEU A 151 -8.71 -3.56 2.24
CA LEU A 151 -9.56 -2.77 1.36
C LEU A 151 -9.24 -3.01 -0.11
N PHE A 152 -8.11 -3.62 -0.44
CA PHE A 152 -7.60 -3.70 -1.80
C PHE A 152 -7.40 -5.14 -2.30
N ALA A 153 -7.51 -5.27 -3.62
CA ALA A 153 -7.24 -6.50 -4.35
C ALA A 153 -6.68 -6.17 -5.74
N PHE A 154 -6.16 -7.19 -6.40
CA PHE A 154 -5.71 -7.12 -7.80
C PHE A 154 -6.52 -8.05 -8.71
N GLY A 155 -7.60 -8.64 -8.20
CA GLY A 155 -8.48 -9.53 -8.93
C GLY A 155 -9.75 -9.77 -8.12
N ALA A 156 -10.83 -10.22 -8.77
CA ALA A 156 -12.04 -10.58 -8.04
C ALA A 156 -11.75 -11.74 -7.06
N PRO A 157 -12.57 -11.92 -6.01
CA PRO A 157 -12.44 -13.06 -5.12
C PRO A 157 -12.40 -14.38 -5.90
N GLY A 158 -11.44 -15.25 -5.58
CA GLY A 158 -11.24 -16.53 -6.27
C GLY A 158 -10.53 -16.46 -7.62
N LEU A 159 -10.23 -15.25 -8.14
CA LEU A 159 -9.46 -15.07 -9.36
C LEU A 159 -7.99 -14.72 -9.06
N PRO A 160 -7.07 -14.98 -10.02
CA PRO A 160 -5.68 -14.56 -9.91
C PRO A 160 -5.54 -13.07 -9.62
N GLN A 161 -4.65 -12.72 -8.70
CA GLN A 161 -4.40 -11.34 -8.25
C GLN A 161 -3.38 -10.63 -9.15
N THR A 162 -3.64 -10.59 -10.46
CA THR A 162 -2.70 -10.11 -11.48
C THR A 162 -3.10 -8.78 -12.13
N GLY A 163 -4.31 -8.31 -11.86
CA GLY A 163 -4.92 -7.13 -12.47
C GLY A 163 -4.53 -5.79 -11.83
N PRO A 164 -5.23 -4.71 -12.20
CA PRO A 164 -5.05 -3.41 -11.57
C PRO A 164 -5.52 -3.41 -10.11
N LEU A 165 -5.03 -2.45 -9.32
CA LEU A 165 -5.52 -2.24 -7.96
C LEU A 165 -7.01 -1.87 -8.01
N GLN A 166 -7.81 -2.54 -7.20
CA GLN A 166 -9.24 -2.30 -7.05
C GLN A 166 -9.66 -2.50 -5.59
N PHE A 167 -10.87 -2.07 -5.26
CA PHE A 167 -11.46 -2.41 -3.97
C PHE A 167 -11.68 -3.92 -3.84
N SER A 168 -11.37 -4.47 -2.68
CA SER A 168 -11.66 -5.85 -2.36
C SER A 168 -13.16 -6.04 -2.07
N SER A 169 -13.62 -7.29 -2.04
CA SER A 169 -14.99 -7.61 -1.60
C SER A 169 -15.25 -7.33 -0.12
N VAL A 170 -14.21 -7.05 0.67
CA VAL A 170 -14.31 -6.65 2.09
C VAL A 170 -14.58 -5.15 2.21
N ALA A 171 -14.11 -4.35 1.25
CA ALA A 171 -14.40 -2.92 1.17
C ALA A 171 -15.84 -2.62 0.73
N ARG A 172 -16.72 -3.63 0.57
CA ARG A 172 -18.08 -3.50 0.04
C ARG A 172 -18.80 -2.32 0.68
N SER A 173 -18.97 -1.28 -0.13
CA SER A 173 -19.72 -0.08 0.15
C SER A 173 -20.46 0.27 -1.13
N PRO A 174 -21.74 0.69 -1.06
CA PRO A 174 -22.44 1.19 -2.23
C PRO A 174 -21.68 2.31 -2.96
N MET A 175 -20.80 3.04 -2.26
CA MET A 175 -19.94 4.08 -2.82
C MET A 175 -18.69 3.54 -3.54
N LEU A 176 -18.25 2.31 -3.25
CA LEU A 176 -16.99 1.72 -3.72
C LEU A 176 -17.20 0.54 -4.67
N ASP A 177 -18.38 -0.09 -4.66
CA ASP A 177 -18.72 -1.23 -5.51
C ASP A 177 -18.63 -0.85 -7.00
N GLY A 178 -17.86 -1.64 -7.76
CA GLY A 178 -17.70 -1.48 -9.21
C GLY A 178 -16.83 -0.29 -9.66
N ARG A 179 -16.26 0.50 -8.72
CA ARG A 179 -15.36 1.60 -9.08
C ARG A 179 -13.94 1.08 -9.25
N SER A 180 -13.40 1.21 -10.47
CA SER A 180 -11.95 1.15 -10.68
C SER A 180 -11.29 2.26 -9.88
N LEU A 181 -10.19 1.95 -9.19
CA LEU A 181 -9.44 2.98 -8.49
C LEU A 181 -8.83 3.95 -9.51
N PRO A 182 -8.84 5.27 -9.23
CA PRO A 182 -8.17 6.23 -10.09
C PRO A 182 -6.69 5.91 -10.20
N GLN A 183 -6.14 6.04 -11.41
CA GLN A 183 -4.72 5.85 -11.63
C GLN A 183 -3.92 6.93 -10.87
N HIS A 184 -2.73 6.56 -10.40
CA HIS A 184 -1.83 7.44 -9.66
C HIS A 184 -2.38 8.01 -8.34
N LYS A 185 -3.49 7.48 -7.83
CA LYS A 185 -4.05 7.88 -6.52
C LYS A 185 -3.46 7.08 -5.34
N PHE A 186 -2.90 5.90 -5.61
CA PHE A 186 -2.34 5.04 -4.57
C PHE A 186 -0.89 4.65 -4.89
N LEU A 187 -0.06 4.67 -3.85
CA LEU A 187 1.20 3.94 -3.82
C LEU A 187 0.92 2.51 -3.40
N VAL A 188 1.56 1.56 -4.07
CA VAL A 188 1.47 0.13 -3.77
C VAL A 188 2.86 -0.43 -3.74
N TYR A 189 3.20 -1.12 -2.66
CA TYR A 189 4.43 -1.90 -2.57
C TYR A 189 4.07 -3.37 -2.33
N SER A 190 4.57 -4.25 -3.18
CA SER A 190 4.38 -5.70 -3.07
C SER A 190 5.73 -6.37 -2.84
N PHE A 191 5.81 -7.21 -1.81
CA PHE A 191 7.02 -7.95 -1.46
C PHE A 191 7.07 -9.29 -2.17
N HIS A 192 8.15 -9.56 -2.90
CA HIS A 192 8.36 -10.80 -3.66
C HIS A 192 7.16 -11.30 -4.52
N PRO A 193 6.56 -10.46 -5.38
CA PRO A 193 5.54 -10.92 -6.32
C PRO A 193 6.12 -12.00 -7.25
N ARG A 194 5.37 -13.09 -7.49
CA ARG A 194 5.77 -14.20 -8.40
C ARG A 194 4.65 -14.57 -9.35
N HIS A 195 5.02 -14.99 -10.56
CA HIS A 195 4.07 -15.47 -11.58
C HIS A 195 2.94 -14.47 -11.88
N GLY A 196 3.23 -13.17 -11.77
CA GLY A 196 2.24 -12.10 -11.95
C GLY A 196 1.35 -11.82 -10.74
N ASN A 197 1.39 -12.62 -9.66
CA ASN A 197 0.65 -12.30 -8.43
C ASN A 197 1.19 -11.01 -7.81
N ARG A 198 0.33 -9.99 -7.73
CA ARG A 198 0.65 -8.66 -7.20
C ARG A 198 0.40 -8.51 -5.71
N ARG A 199 -0.23 -9.48 -5.03
CA ARG A 199 -0.33 -9.49 -3.55
C ARG A 199 1.00 -9.73 -2.85
N GLY A 200 2.02 -10.17 -3.58
CA GLY A 200 3.31 -10.49 -3.00
C GLY A 200 3.29 -11.82 -2.23
N ARG A 201 4.24 -11.99 -1.33
CA ARG A 201 4.34 -13.14 -0.43
C ARG A 201 4.62 -12.64 0.99
N PRO A 202 3.65 -12.74 1.92
CA PRO A 202 3.90 -12.46 3.33
C PRO A 202 4.86 -13.49 3.92
N LEU A 203 5.75 -13.03 4.81
CA LEU A 203 6.70 -13.81 5.61
C LEU A 203 7.74 -14.61 4.81
#